data_AF-A3W7W4-F1
#
_entry.id   AF-A3W7W4-F1
#
_cell.length_a   1.000
_cell.length_b   1.000
_cell.length_c   1.000
_cell.angle_alpha   90.00
_cell.angle_beta   90.00
_cell.angle_gamma   90.00
#
_symmetry.space_group_name_H-M   'P 1'
#
loop_
_entity.id
_entity.type
_entity.pdbx_description
1 polymer ?
#
loop_
_entity_poly.entity_id
_entity_poly.type
_entity_poly.pdbx_seq_one_letter_code
_entity_poly.pdbx_strand_id
1 'polypeptide(L)' 'MQKPIMAADPDAKVSCDLTAPIVGVDSTLDETALAVAISDAGYVSEKLAEVR' A
#
# COMPACT_ATOMS: atom_id res chain seq x y z
N MET A 1 4.73 -6.48 1.96
CA MET A 1 4.02 -5.27 1.46
C MET A 1 4.69 -4.62 0.25
N GLN A 2 5.98 -4.26 0.28
CA GLN A 2 6.58 -3.49 -0.82
C GLN A 2 6.60 -4.21 -2.18
N LYS A 3 7.02 -5.49 -2.22
CA LYS A 3 7.14 -6.26 -3.47
C LYS A 3 5.84 -6.40 -4.30
N PRO A 4 4.68 -6.75 -3.69
CA PRO A 4 3.40 -6.82 -4.41
C PRO A 4 2.98 -5.49 -5.04
N ILE A 5 3.13 -4.39 -4.30
CA ILE A 5 2.77 -3.06 -4.78
C ILE A 5 3.67 -2.66 -5.95
N MET A 6 4.99 -2.89 -5.82
CA MET A 6 5.94 -2.61 -6.91
C MET A 6 5.76 -3.52 -8.15
N ALA A 7 5.15 -4.69 -8.00
CA ALA A 7 4.82 -5.54 -9.14
C ALA A 7 3.60 -5.01 -9.93
N ALA A 8 2.66 -4.37 -9.25
CA ALA A 8 1.49 -3.73 -9.85
C ALA A 8 1.78 -2.31 -10.36
N ASP A 9 2.67 -1.58 -9.68
CA ASP A 9 3.17 -0.26 -10.07
C ASP A 9 4.67 -0.16 -9.76
N PRO A 10 5.54 -0.34 -10.77
CA PRO A 10 6.99 -0.29 -10.60
C PRO A 10 7.54 1.03 -10.05
N ASP A 11 6.80 2.13 -10.24
CA ASP A 11 7.19 3.47 -9.79
C ASP A 11 6.63 3.81 -8.39
N ALA A 12 5.86 2.90 -7.79
CA ALA A 12 5.28 3.10 -6.47
C ALA A 12 6.35 3.29 -5.38
N LYS A 13 6.14 4.27 -4.52
CA LYS A 13 6.96 4.51 -3.33
C LYS A 13 6.22 4.03 -2.11
N VAL A 14 6.88 3.17 -1.33
CA VAL A 14 6.35 2.62 -0.09
C VAL A 14 7.20 3.15 1.06
N SER A 15 6.55 3.79 2.02
CA SER A 15 7.13 4.24 3.28
C SER A 15 6.47 3.50 4.43
N CYS A 16 7.23 3.19 5.48
CA CYS A 16 6.70 2.61 6.70
C CYS A 16 6.95 3.57 7.86
N ASP A 17 5.90 3.89 8.59
CA ASP A 17 6.07 4.46 9.92
C ASP A 17 6.66 3.36 10.83
N LEU A 18 7.73 3.66 11.55
CA LEU A 18 8.36 2.71 12.46
C LEU A 18 7.79 2.79 13.88
N THR A 19 6.96 3.79 14.15
CA THR A 19 6.32 4.05 15.44
C THR A 19 4.86 3.55 15.48
N ALA A 20 4.27 3.29 14.31
CA ALA A 20 2.92 2.78 14.15
C ALA A 20 2.85 1.74 13.02
N PRO A 21 1.88 0.82 12.99
CA PRO A 21 1.71 -0.14 11.90
C PRO A 21 1.08 0.51 10.66
N ILE A 22 1.67 1.61 10.19
CA ILE A 22 1.18 2.44 9.09
C ILE A 22 2.15 2.34 7.91
N VAL A 23 1.60 2.09 6.73
CA VAL A 23 2.34 2.08 5.47
C VAL A 23 1.76 3.16 4.57
N GLY A 24 2.60 4.13 4.21
CA GLY A 24 2.28 5.13 3.21
C GLY A 24 2.64 4.62 1.83
N VAL A 25 1.70 4.70 0.88
CA VAL A 25 1.90 4.25 -0.50
C VAL A 25 1.57 5.41 -1.44
N ASP A 26 2.57 5.85 -2.19
CA ASP A 26 2.44 6.82 -3.28
C ASP A 26 2.54 6.04 -4.60
N SER A 27 1.43 5.98 -5.34
CA SER A 27 1.24 5.12 -6.50
C SER A 27 0.18 5.70 -7.42
N THR A 28 0.24 5.32 -8.70
CA THR A 28 -0.79 5.62 -9.70
C THR A 28 -1.99 4.68 -9.63
N LEU A 29 -1.88 3.58 -8.86
CA LEU A 29 -2.96 2.62 -8.65
C LEU A 29 -4.09 3.23 -7.84
N ASP A 30 -5.32 2.96 -8.25
CA ASP A 30 -6.48 3.26 -7.43
C ASP A 30 -6.54 2.37 -6.17
N GLU A 31 -7.37 2.77 -5.24
CA GLU A 31 -7.52 2.13 -3.93
C GLU A 31 -7.94 0.65 -4.02
N THR A 32 -8.71 0.29 -5.05
CA THR A 32 -9.18 -1.09 -5.24
C THR A 32 -8.03 -1.97 -5.73
N ALA A 33 -7.27 -1.49 -6.71
CA ALA A 33 -6.09 -2.19 -7.23
C ALA A 33 -5.04 -2.39 -6.13
N LEU A 34 -4.83 -1.37 -5.28
CA LEU A 34 -3.93 -1.47 -4.14
C LEU A 34 -4.37 -2.53 -3.12
N ALA A 35 -5.67 -2.55 -2.77
CA ALA A 35 -6.23 -3.52 -1.84
C ALA A 35 -6.11 -4.96 -2.36
N VAL A 36 -6.35 -5.17 -3.66
CA VAL A 36 -6.17 -6.48 -4.31
C VAL A 36 -4.72 -6.93 -4.25
N ALA A 37 -3.76 -6.07 -4.63
CA ALA A 37 -2.34 -6.42 -4.58
C ALA A 37 -1.85 -6.76 -3.16
N ILE A 38 -2.39 -6.10 -2.14
CA ILE A 38 -2.10 -6.39 -0.73
C ILE A 38 -2.73 -7.73 -0.30
N SER A 39 -3.98 -7.99 -0.70
CA SER A 39 -4.69 -9.23 -0.43
C SER A 39 -4.04 -10.45 -1.10
N ASP A 40 -3.64 -10.33 -2.37
CA ASP A 40 -2.94 -11.37 -3.13
C ASP A 40 -1.59 -11.75 -2.50
N ALA A 41 -0.99 -10.80 -1.77
CA ALA A 41 0.21 -11.03 -1.00
C ALA A 41 -0.03 -11.68 0.38
N GLY A 42 -1.29 -11.98 0.71
CA GLY A 42 -1.69 -12.64 1.95
C GLY A 42 -1.85 -11.71 3.14
N TYR A 43 -2.00 -10.40 2.91
CA TYR A 43 -2.16 -9.43 3.97
C TYR A 43 -3.54 -8.78 3.96
N VAL A 44 -4.01 -8.39 5.15
CA VAL A 44 -5.19 -7.55 5.31
C VAL A 44 -4.73 -6.10 5.45
N SER A 45 -5.45 -5.17 4.81
CA SER A 45 -5.24 -3.74 4.97
C SER A 45 -6.55 -3.01 5.18
N GLU A 46 -6.49 -1.93 5.94
CA GLU A 46 -7.58 -0.98 6.11
C GLU A 46 -7.05 0.39 5.69
N LYS A 47 -7.83 1.12 4.88
CA LYS A 47 -7.48 2.48 4.51
C LYS A 47 -7.62 3.38 5.73
N LEU A 48 -6.52 4.04 6.09
CA LEU A 48 -6.55 5.13 7.07
C LEU A 48 -7.09 6.38 6.38
N ALA A 49 -8.01 7.09 7.05
CA ALA A 49 -8.51 8.35 6.55
C ALA A 49 -7.35 9.32 6.29
N GLU A 50 -7.40 10.04 5.17
CA GLU A 50 -6.39 11.04 4.82
C GLU A 50 -6.38 12.12 5.91
N VAL A 51 -5.30 12.18 6.68
CA VAL A 51 -5.13 13.21 7.71
C VAL A 51 -4.77 14.50 6.98
N ARG A 52 -5.71 15.44 6.94
CA ARG A 52 -5.56 16.76 6.31
C ARG A 52 -4.51 17.63 7.01
#